data_AF-A0A128EQ18-F1
#
_entry.id   AF-A0A128EQ18-F1
#
_cell.length_a   1.000
_cell.length_b   1.000
_cell.length_c   1.000
_cell.angle_alpha   90.00
_cell.angle_beta   90.00
_cell.angle_gamma   90.00
#
_symmetry.space_group_name_H-M   'P 1'
#
loop_
_entity.id
_entity.type
_entity.pdbx_description
1 polymer ?
#
loop_
_entity_poly.entity_id
_entity_poly.type
_entity_poly.pdbx_seq_one_letter_code
_entity_poly.pdbx_strand_id
1 'polypeptide(L)'
;MLNELFRNGFLILEKSREKKPTPKCKNEKLPRELRRYTVHDKVHFKSHFMRFWFRFIQPNLALLEAGKIDEILEIIRDDFDNYCSLGFELLSANLLKKHFKNHDMEIYSFWTKEFEMDIFADYDGDFIVGEVKYKERKVCKNLLNLLELKCEKLKIKPKFIALFSKSGFSKELTTLKRDDLLLFEMEDFKLLLT
;
A
#
# COMPACT_ATOMS: atom_id res chain seq x y z
N MET A 1 21.62 2.69 -16.52
CA MET A 1 20.69 3.44 -15.63
C MET A 1 20.00 2.56 -14.58
N LEU A 2 18.91 1.83 -14.85
CA LEU A 2 18.16 1.12 -13.79
C LEU A 2 18.99 0.06 -13.04
N ASN A 3 19.77 -0.75 -13.76
CA ASN A 3 20.66 -1.75 -13.16
C ASN A 3 21.74 -1.11 -12.25
N GLU A 4 22.18 0.11 -12.56
CA GLU A 4 23.15 0.83 -11.73
C GLU A 4 22.48 1.31 -10.44
N LEU A 5 21.23 1.76 -10.50
CA LEU A 5 20.48 2.16 -9.32
C LEU A 5 20.25 0.98 -8.36
N PHE A 6 20.00 -0.23 -8.88
CA PHE A 6 19.97 -1.44 -8.06
C PHE A 6 21.35 -1.80 -7.49
N ARG A 7 22.40 -1.81 -8.32
CA ARG A 7 23.77 -2.14 -7.88
C ARG A 7 24.29 -1.20 -6.79
N ASN A 8 23.97 0.08 -6.90
CA ASN A 8 24.36 1.09 -5.90
C ASN A 8 23.40 1.15 -4.70
N GLY A 9 22.38 0.29 -4.65
CA GLY A 9 21.45 0.20 -3.52
C GLY A 9 20.48 1.38 -3.41
N PHE A 10 20.23 2.13 -4.47
CA PHE A 10 19.18 3.16 -4.49
C PHE A 10 17.78 2.55 -4.60
N LEU A 11 17.67 1.40 -5.27
CA LEU A 11 16.41 0.71 -5.51
C LEU A 11 16.39 -0.68 -4.88
N ILE A 12 15.19 -1.10 -4.44
CA ILE A 12 14.86 -2.42 -3.92
C ILE A 12 13.79 -3.02 -4.83
N LEU A 13 13.90 -4.31 -5.10
CA LEU A 13 12.90 -5.07 -5.84
C LEU A 13 12.03 -5.85 -4.85
N GLU A 14 10.75 -5.54 -4.80
CA GLU A 14 9.76 -6.32 -4.05
C GLU A 14 9.13 -7.33 -5.02
N LYS A 15 9.39 -8.62 -4.77
CA LYS A 15 8.85 -9.69 -5.59
C LYS A 15 7.34 -9.80 -5.41
N SER A 16 6.61 -9.87 -6.50
CA SER A 16 5.18 -10.15 -6.42
C SER A 16 4.95 -11.54 -5.83
N ARG A 17 3.99 -11.62 -4.90
CA ARG A 17 3.53 -12.87 -4.30
C ARG A 17 2.44 -13.56 -5.14
N GLU A 18 2.12 -13.02 -6.32
CA GLU A 18 1.18 -13.64 -7.23
C GLU A 18 1.73 -14.96 -7.81
N LYS A 19 0.93 -16.02 -7.72
CA LYS A 19 1.26 -17.30 -8.35
C LYS A 19 0.92 -17.22 -9.84
N LYS A 20 1.90 -17.47 -10.70
CA LYS A 20 1.68 -17.60 -12.14
C LYS A 20 0.64 -18.69 -12.41
N PRO A 21 -0.32 -18.47 -13.32
CA PRO A 21 -1.21 -19.52 -13.78
C PRO A 21 -0.40 -20.68 -14.35
N THR A 22 -0.60 -21.88 -13.81
CA THR A 22 0.01 -23.12 -14.30
C THR A 22 -1.07 -24.11 -14.74
N PRO A 23 -0.80 -24.95 -15.75
CA PRO A 23 -1.69 -26.06 -16.08
C PRO A 23 -1.90 -26.97 -14.86
N LYS A 24 -3.13 -27.43 -14.62
CA LYS A 24 -3.41 -28.38 -13.53
C LYS A 24 -2.98 -29.80 -13.91
N CYS A 25 -3.03 -30.12 -15.20
CA CYS A 25 -2.68 -31.41 -15.75
C CYS A 25 -1.61 -31.28 -16.85
N LYS A 26 -0.78 -32.31 -17.04
CA LYS A 26 0.37 -32.33 -17.97
C LYS A 26 0.02 -31.95 -19.43
N ASN A 27 -1.21 -32.19 -19.87
CA ASN A 27 -1.66 -31.95 -21.25
C ASN A 27 -2.62 -30.76 -21.39
N GLU A 28 -2.93 -30.06 -20.30
CA GLU A 28 -3.82 -28.91 -20.34
C GLU A 28 -3.10 -27.70 -20.94
N LYS A 29 -3.67 -27.12 -22.00
CA LYS A 29 -3.20 -25.85 -22.55
C LYS A 29 -3.95 -24.72 -21.89
N LEU A 30 -3.22 -23.84 -21.20
CA LEU A 30 -3.79 -22.61 -20.65
C LEU A 30 -4.46 -21.77 -21.76
N PRO A 31 -5.54 -21.04 -21.45
CA PRO A 31 -6.08 -19.98 -22.31
C PRO A 31 -5.00 -19.02 -22.80
N ARG A 32 -5.23 -18.38 -23.96
CA ARG A 32 -4.23 -17.52 -24.60
C ARG A 32 -3.87 -16.32 -23.71
N GLU A 33 -4.85 -15.76 -23.00
CA GLU A 33 -4.62 -14.67 -22.05
C GLU A 33 -3.71 -15.10 -20.89
N LEU A 34 -3.93 -16.28 -20.30
CA LEU A 34 -3.12 -16.78 -19.18
C LEU A 34 -1.69 -17.15 -19.62
N ARG A 35 -1.51 -17.61 -20.87
CA ARG A 35 -0.18 -17.84 -21.45
C ARG A 35 0.65 -16.57 -21.62
N ARG A 36 0.00 -15.42 -21.82
CA ARG A 36 0.66 -14.11 -21.96
C ARG A 36 0.72 -13.33 -20.64
N TYR A 37 0.17 -13.91 -19.58
CA TYR A 37 0.12 -13.26 -18.28
C TYR A 37 1.54 -13.09 -17.72
N THR A 38 1.88 -11.85 -17.37
CA THR A 38 3.17 -11.50 -16.78
C THR A 38 2.93 -10.99 -15.38
N VAL A 39 3.60 -11.61 -14.41
CA VAL A 39 3.64 -11.16 -13.02
C VAL A 39 4.68 -10.04 -12.94
N HIS A 40 4.29 -8.91 -12.34
CA HIS A 40 5.12 -7.72 -12.23
C HIS A 40 5.59 -7.53 -10.79
N ASP A 41 6.91 -7.47 -10.62
CA ASP A 41 7.54 -7.05 -9.36
C ASP A 41 7.41 -5.54 -9.18
N LYS A 42 7.42 -5.06 -7.93
CA LYS A 42 7.45 -3.64 -7.61
C LYS A 42 8.88 -3.17 -7.34
N VAL A 43 9.16 -1.93 -7.70
CA VAL A 43 10.47 -1.29 -7.48
C VAL A 43 10.29 -0.12 -6.53
N HIS A 44 11.07 -0.11 -5.45
CA HIS A 44 10.99 0.90 -4.41
C HIS A 44 12.33 1.62 -4.27
N PHE A 45 12.30 2.89 -3.88
CA PHE A 45 13.49 3.54 -3.36
C PHE A 45 13.85 2.95 -1.99
N LYS A 46 15.14 2.73 -1.76
CA LYS A 46 15.64 2.18 -0.48
C LYS A 46 15.37 3.10 0.72
N SER A 47 15.22 4.40 0.48
CA SER A 47 14.99 5.37 1.56
C SER A 47 13.95 6.43 1.19
N HIS A 48 13.32 6.97 2.23
CA HIS A 48 12.41 8.12 2.13
C HIS A 48 13.11 9.37 1.56
N PHE A 49 14.39 9.56 1.89
CA PHE A 49 15.23 10.63 1.34
C PHE A 49 15.37 10.49 -0.18
N MET A 50 15.74 9.31 -0.68
CA MET A 50 15.85 9.07 -2.13
C MET A 50 14.50 9.29 -2.83
N ARG A 51 13.41 8.79 -2.25
CA ARG A 51 12.06 9.01 -2.78
C ARG A 51 11.72 10.50 -2.89
N PHE A 52 12.07 11.29 -1.87
CA PHE A 52 11.87 12.74 -1.88
C PHE A 52 12.77 13.42 -2.91
N TRP A 53 14.06 13.09 -2.92
CA TRP A 53 15.05 13.67 -3.83
C TRP A 53 14.67 13.47 -5.29
N PHE A 54 14.41 12.23 -5.70
CA PHE A 54 14.08 11.92 -7.10
C PHE A 54 12.69 12.39 -7.51
N ARG A 55 11.78 12.64 -6.55
CA ARG A 55 10.45 13.18 -6.84
C ARG A 55 10.46 14.71 -6.99
N PHE A 56 11.13 15.42 -6.10
CA PHE A 56 11.01 16.88 -5.99
C PHE A 56 12.28 17.65 -6.28
N ILE A 57 13.46 17.11 -5.95
CA ILE A 57 14.71 17.85 -6.05
C ILE A 57 15.37 17.65 -7.41
N GLN A 58 15.66 16.39 -7.77
CA GLN A 58 16.33 16.04 -9.02
C GLN A 58 15.65 16.63 -10.27
N PRO A 59 14.30 16.57 -10.41
CA PRO A 59 13.64 17.12 -11.59
C PRO A 59 13.68 18.65 -11.66
N ASN A 60 13.91 19.33 -10.53
CA ASN A 60 13.80 20.78 -10.38
C ASN A 60 15.14 21.46 -10.04
N LEU A 61 16.28 20.81 -10.30
CA LEU A 61 17.61 21.37 -10.01
C LEU A 61 17.85 22.72 -10.68
N ALA A 62 17.38 22.91 -11.92
CA ALA A 62 17.51 24.19 -12.61
C ALA A 62 16.77 25.34 -11.90
N LEU A 63 15.61 25.08 -11.28
CA LEU A 63 14.89 26.06 -10.47
C LEU A 63 15.65 26.36 -9.18
N LEU A 64 16.27 25.35 -8.56
CA LEU A 64 17.11 25.52 -7.37
C LEU A 64 18.34 26.38 -7.67
N GLU A 65 19.03 26.09 -8.77
CA GLU A 65 20.20 26.85 -9.23
C GLU A 65 19.84 28.30 -9.58
N ALA A 66 18.64 28.54 -10.10
CA ALA A 66 18.10 29.88 -10.36
C ALA A 66 17.56 30.59 -9.11
N GLY A 67 17.64 29.97 -7.92
CA GLY A 67 17.15 30.55 -6.66
C GLY A 67 15.63 30.65 -6.53
N LYS A 68 14.86 29.93 -7.37
CA LYS A 68 13.39 29.97 -7.43
C LYS A 68 12.75 29.05 -6.37
N ILE A 69 13.03 29.33 -5.10
CA ILE A 69 12.62 28.47 -3.98
C ILE A 69 11.09 28.36 -3.84
N ASP A 70 10.36 29.45 -4.05
CA ASP A 70 8.90 29.46 -3.90
C ASP A 70 8.20 28.54 -4.90
N GLU A 71 8.67 28.51 -6.16
CA GLU A 71 8.15 27.62 -7.21
C GLU A 71 8.34 26.14 -6.82
N ILE A 72 9.48 25.80 -6.22
CA ILE A 72 9.75 24.43 -5.77
C ILE A 72 8.88 24.06 -4.57
N LEU A 73 8.67 24.99 -3.63
CA LEU A 73 7.79 24.75 -2.49
C LEU A 73 6.34 24.55 -2.92
N GLU A 74 5.87 25.25 -3.95
CA GLU A 74 4.56 25.04 -4.55
C GLU A 74 4.44 23.64 -5.16
N ILE A 75 5.41 23.22 -6.00
CA ILE A 75 5.48 21.86 -6.55
C ILE A 75 5.44 20.79 -5.45
N ILE A 76 6.20 20.99 -4.37
CA ILE A 76 6.21 20.05 -3.24
C ILE A 76 4.83 20.00 -2.58
N ARG A 77 4.21 21.15 -2.28
CA ARG A 77 2.91 21.22 -1.61
C ARG A 77 1.82 20.54 -2.41
N ASP A 78 1.76 20.79 -3.71
CA ASP A 78 0.72 20.29 -4.60
C ASP A 78 0.66 18.76 -4.66
N ASP A 79 1.81 18.12 -4.45
CA ASP A 79 1.96 16.67 -4.60
C ASP A 79 2.43 15.98 -3.29
N PHE A 80 2.41 16.72 -2.18
CA PHE A 80 2.87 16.24 -0.88
C PHE A 80 2.02 15.07 -0.36
N ASP A 81 0.70 15.14 -0.53
CA ASP A 81 -0.21 14.08 -0.07
C ASP A 81 0.06 12.74 -0.77
N ASN A 82 0.35 12.77 -2.06
CA ASN A 82 0.76 11.57 -2.80
C ASN A 82 2.09 11.04 -2.30
N TYR A 83 3.06 11.92 -2.03
CA TYR A 83 4.34 11.52 -1.44
C TYR A 83 4.18 10.89 -0.05
N CYS A 84 3.30 11.42 0.78
CA CYS A 84 3.03 10.94 2.13
C CYS A 84 2.28 9.61 2.17
N SER A 85 1.49 9.28 1.14
CA SER A 85 0.64 8.07 1.10
C SER A 85 1.43 6.79 1.42
N LEU A 86 2.59 6.58 0.79
CA LEU A 86 3.44 5.42 1.09
C LEU A 86 4.02 5.45 2.52
N GLY A 87 4.36 6.63 3.03
CA GLY A 87 4.80 6.75 4.44
C GLY A 87 3.70 6.35 5.41
N PHE A 88 2.46 6.77 5.11
CA PHE A 88 1.28 6.45 5.91
C PHE A 88 0.92 4.96 5.84
N GLU A 89 1.08 4.30 4.69
CA GLU A 89 0.94 2.85 4.54
C GLU A 89 1.92 2.08 5.43
N LEU A 90 3.20 2.46 5.42
CA LEU A 90 4.22 1.82 6.27
C LEU A 90 3.92 2.00 7.77
N LEU A 91 3.48 3.20 8.17
CA LEU A 91 3.07 3.45 9.55
C LEU A 91 1.80 2.67 9.92
N SER A 92 0.85 2.53 8.98
CA SER A 92 -0.40 1.77 9.19
C SER A 92 -0.10 0.29 9.46
N ALA A 93 0.83 -0.29 8.70
CA ALA A 93 1.32 -1.64 8.97
C ALA A 93 1.92 -1.74 10.39
N ASN A 94 2.81 -0.81 10.78
CA ASN A 94 3.39 -0.81 12.12
C ASN A 94 2.34 -0.65 13.23
N LEU A 95 1.34 0.20 13.02
CA LEU A 95 0.24 0.39 13.95
C LEU A 95 -0.54 -0.92 14.13
N LEU A 96 -0.81 -1.64 13.05
CA LEU A 96 -1.50 -2.91 13.08
C LEU A 96 -0.72 -3.97 13.86
N LYS A 97 0.60 -4.08 13.65
CA LYS A 97 1.48 -4.95 14.46
C LYS A 97 1.35 -4.67 15.94
N LYS A 98 1.34 -3.39 16.29
CA LYS A 98 1.26 -2.94 17.67
C LYS A 98 -0.11 -3.17 18.29
N HIS A 99 -1.18 -2.94 17.53
CA HIS A 99 -2.55 -3.22 17.94
C HIS A 99 -2.73 -4.70 18.33
N PHE A 100 -2.21 -5.62 17.50
CA PHE A 100 -2.24 -7.06 17.77
C PHE A 100 -1.14 -7.55 18.74
N LYS A 101 -0.27 -6.65 19.24
CA LYS A 101 0.90 -6.99 20.05
C LYS A 101 1.78 -8.09 19.43
N ASN A 102 1.84 -8.11 18.10
CA ASN A 102 2.59 -9.08 17.32
C ASN A 102 3.58 -8.35 16.42
N HIS A 103 4.79 -8.15 16.94
CA HIS A 103 5.87 -7.45 16.22
C HIS A 103 6.43 -8.25 15.03
N ASP A 104 6.33 -9.58 15.12
CA ASP A 104 6.83 -10.50 14.10
C ASP A 104 5.83 -10.73 12.95
N MET A 105 4.59 -10.22 13.07
CA MET A 105 3.60 -10.27 12.01
C MET A 105 4.15 -9.64 10.73
N GLU A 106 4.26 -10.43 9.68
CA GLU A 106 4.60 -9.92 8.35
C GLU A 106 3.37 -9.28 7.71
N ILE A 107 3.47 -7.97 7.45
CA ILE A 107 2.45 -7.20 6.73
C ILE A 107 3.10 -6.68 5.46
N TYR A 108 2.44 -6.88 4.34
CA TYR A 108 2.89 -6.44 3.04
C TYR A 108 1.71 -6.01 2.17
N SER A 109 1.99 -5.30 1.09
CA SER A 109 0.96 -5.04 0.07
C SER A 109 0.79 -6.26 -0.81
N PHE A 110 -0.44 -6.61 -1.15
CA PHE A 110 -0.72 -7.68 -2.11
C PHE A 110 -1.16 -7.05 -3.42
N TRP A 111 -0.59 -7.49 -4.54
CA TRP A 111 -1.02 -7.02 -5.86
C TRP A 111 -0.99 -8.11 -6.93
N THR A 112 -1.94 -8.03 -7.83
CA THR A 112 -1.99 -8.71 -9.13
C THR A 112 -2.12 -7.65 -10.23
N LYS A 113 -2.31 -8.07 -11.48
CA LYS A 113 -2.64 -7.14 -12.56
C LYS A 113 -3.96 -6.39 -12.34
N GLU A 114 -4.90 -6.97 -11.59
CA GLU A 114 -6.26 -6.46 -11.45
C GLU A 114 -6.56 -5.89 -10.06
N PHE A 115 -5.88 -6.39 -9.03
CA PHE A 115 -6.19 -6.07 -7.64
C PHE A 115 -4.94 -5.64 -6.89
N GLU A 116 -5.15 -4.72 -5.97
CA GLU A 116 -4.13 -4.28 -5.02
C GLU A 116 -4.80 -4.12 -3.65
N MET A 117 -4.12 -4.53 -2.59
CA MET A 117 -4.49 -4.31 -1.20
C MET A 117 -3.26 -3.79 -0.48
N ASP A 118 -3.41 -2.68 0.23
CA ASP A 118 -2.30 -1.98 0.88
C ASP A 118 -1.75 -2.83 2.06
N ILE A 119 -2.65 -3.53 2.75
CA ILE A 119 -2.36 -4.38 3.91
C ILE A 119 -2.80 -5.82 3.60
N PHE A 120 -1.87 -6.75 3.78
CA PHE A 120 -2.10 -8.18 3.73
C PHE A 120 -1.17 -8.87 4.72
N ALA A 121 -1.73 -9.72 5.59
CA ALA A 121 -0.96 -10.47 6.58
C ALA A 121 -1.57 -11.86 6.81
N ASP A 122 -0.72 -12.86 7.02
CA ASP A 122 -1.13 -14.14 7.57
C ASP A 122 -1.43 -13.97 9.06
N TYR A 123 -2.51 -14.57 9.54
CA TYR A 123 -2.91 -14.51 10.94
C TYR A 123 -3.57 -15.82 11.36
N ASP A 124 -2.77 -16.69 11.99
CA ASP A 124 -3.20 -17.99 12.53
C ASP A 124 -3.95 -18.88 11.52
N GLY A 125 -3.50 -18.89 10.25
CA GLY A 125 -4.14 -19.65 9.17
C GLY A 125 -5.34 -18.95 8.51
N ASP A 126 -5.72 -17.77 9.00
CA ASP A 126 -6.59 -16.82 8.31
C ASP A 126 -5.76 -15.64 7.76
N PHE A 127 -6.44 -14.60 7.25
CA PHE A 127 -5.80 -13.39 6.75
C PHE A 127 -6.32 -12.13 7.42
N ILE A 128 -5.46 -11.12 7.54
CA ILE A 128 -5.85 -9.73 7.74
C ILE A 128 -5.64 -9.01 6.41
N VAL A 129 -6.66 -8.27 5.96
CA VAL A 129 -6.60 -7.46 4.75
C VAL A 129 -6.94 -6.02 5.07
N GLY A 130 -6.47 -5.07 4.27
CA GLY A 130 -6.77 -3.68 4.54
C GLY A 130 -6.41 -2.70 3.45
N GLU A 131 -6.91 -1.49 3.63
CA GLU A 131 -6.74 -0.35 2.75
C GLU A 131 -6.38 0.89 3.56
N VAL A 132 -5.45 1.66 3.04
CA VAL A 132 -4.90 2.85 3.66
C VAL A 132 -5.24 4.05 2.79
N LYS A 133 -5.77 5.12 3.40
CA LYS A 133 -6.14 6.34 2.68
C LYS A 133 -5.61 7.58 3.37
N TYR A 134 -4.55 8.13 2.79
CA TYR A 134 -4.01 9.45 3.14
C TYR A 134 -4.66 10.53 2.26
N LYS A 135 -5.88 10.94 2.61
CA LYS A 135 -6.65 11.97 1.88
C LYS A 135 -7.41 12.86 2.85
N GLU A 136 -7.63 14.11 2.46
CA GLU A 136 -8.39 15.10 3.23
C GLU A 136 -9.86 14.74 3.43
N ARG A 137 -10.42 13.94 2.52
CA ARG A 137 -11.82 13.49 2.61
C ARG A 137 -11.95 12.24 3.48
N LYS A 138 -13.05 12.18 4.23
CA LYS A 138 -13.45 10.99 5.00
C LYS A 138 -13.60 9.77 4.11
N VAL A 139 -13.22 8.61 4.65
CA VAL A 139 -13.43 7.31 4.02
C VAL A 139 -14.89 6.90 4.20
N CYS A 140 -15.53 6.50 3.10
CA CYS A 140 -16.92 6.04 3.09
C CYS A 140 -17.00 4.53 2.94
N LYS A 141 -18.17 3.96 3.21
CA LYS A 141 -18.45 2.52 3.13
C LYS A 141 -18.12 1.89 1.77
N ASN A 142 -18.12 2.67 0.70
CA ASN A 142 -17.70 2.20 -0.62
C ASN A 142 -16.28 1.58 -0.62
N LEU A 143 -15.34 2.08 0.20
CA LEU A 143 -14.01 1.47 0.29
C LEU A 143 -14.08 0.04 0.86
N LEU A 144 -14.88 -0.16 1.91
CA LEU A 144 -15.12 -1.47 2.51
C LEU A 144 -15.73 -2.43 1.47
N ASN A 145 -16.80 -2.02 0.79
CA ASN A 145 -17.46 -2.85 -0.22
C ASN A 145 -16.49 -3.23 -1.36
N LEU A 146 -15.65 -2.31 -1.81
CA LEU A 146 -14.65 -2.59 -2.85
C LEU A 146 -13.59 -3.58 -2.37
N LEU A 147 -13.12 -3.44 -1.13
CA LEU A 147 -12.16 -4.38 -0.55
C LEU A 147 -12.77 -5.78 -0.40
N GLU A 148 -14.01 -5.89 0.07
CA GLU A 148 -14.73 -7.17 0.16
C GLU A 148 -14.90 -7.82 -1.21
N LEU A 149 -15.22 -7.03 -2.24
CA LEU A 149 -15.30 -7.53 -3.62
C LEU A 149 -13.93 -8.03 -4.13
N LYS A 150 -12.82 -7.37 -3.77
CA LYS A 150 -11.47 -7.87 -4.09
C LYS A 150 -11.23 -9.21 -3.42
N CYS A 151 -11.55 -9.33 -2.13
CA CYS A 151 -11.41 -10.57 -1.37
C CYS A 151 -12.23 -11.71 -1.98
N GLU A 152 -13.49 -11.46 -2.35
CA GLU A 152 -14.37 -12.45 -3.00
C GLU A 152 -13.76 -12.96 -4.32
N LYS A 153 -13.33 -12.04 -5.19
CA LYS A 153 -12.71 -12.39 -6.49
C LYS A 153 -11.41 -13.17 -6.33
N LEU A 154 -10.63 -12.84 -5.31
CA LEU A 154 -9.38 -13.54 -4.98
C LEU A 154 -9.59 -14.82 -4.17
N LYS A 155 -10.83 -15.13 -3.76
CA LYS A 155 -11.18 -16.25 -2.87
C LYS A 155 -10.41 -16.20 -1.55
N ILE A 156 -10.21 -14.99 -1.04
CA ILE A 156 -9.57 -14.72 0.24
C ILE A 156 -10.69 -14.45 1.25
N LYS A 157 -10.70 -15.20 2.34
CA LYS A 157 -11.62 -14.97 3.46
C LYS A 157 -10.83 -14.32 4.59
N PRO A 158 -10.91 -12.99 4.78
CA PRO A 158 -10.22 -12.35 5.88
C PRO A 158 -10.92 -12.64 7.21
N LYS A 159 -10.14 -12.76 8.28
CA LYS A 159 -10.61 -12.73 9.66
C LYS A 159 -10.84 -11.30 10.14
N PHE A 160 -9.98 -10.38 9.71
CA PHE A 160 -10.11 -8.96 9.97
C PHE A 160 -9.94 -8.13 8.71
N ILE A 161 -10.73 -7.07 8.61
CA ILE A 161 -10.60 -6.01 7.62
C ILE A 161 -10.15 -4.74 8.35
N ALA A 162 -8.95 -4.24 8.05
CA ALA A 162 -8.38 -3.04 8.64
C ALA A 162 -8.42 -1.86 7.66
N LEU A 163 -9.14 -0.79 8.00
CA LEU A 163 -9.16 0.44 7.23
C LEU A 163 -8.42 1.54 7.99
N PHE A 164 -7.59 2.30 7.29
CA PHE A 164 -6.82 3.42 7.85
C PHE A 164 -7.16 4.71 7.12
N SER A 165 -7.44 5.78 7.88
CA SER A 165 -7.85 7.07 7.30
C SER A 165 -7.15 8.24 7.98
N LYS A 166 -6.55 9.13 7.16
CA LYS A 166 -6.02 10.43 7.63
C LYS A 166 -7.12 11.33 8.19
N SER A 167 -8.26 11.39 7.51
CA SER A 167 -9.36 12.31 7.84
C SER A 167 -10.56 11.64 8.51
N GLY A 168 -10.41 10.38 8.88
CA GLY A 168 -11.42 9.58 9.57
C GLY A 168 -12.48 8.96 8.65
N PHE A 169 -13.56 8.47 9.26
CA PHE A 169 -14.61 7.69 8.59
C PHE A 169 -15.97 8.38 8.53
N SER A 170 -16.80 7.98 7.58
CA SER A 170 -18.20 8.39 7.51
C SER A 170 -18.98 7.82 8.69
N LYS A 171 -20.07 8.51 9.09
CA LYS A 171 -20.96 8.03 10.17
C LYS A 171 -21.44 6.61 9.91
N GLU A 172 -21.85 6.35 8.66
CA GLU A 172 -22.28 5.02 8.21
C GLU A 172 -21.27 3.93 8.58
N LEU A 173 -19.99 4.12 8.26
CA LEU A 173 -18.93 3.17 8.62
C LEU A 173 -18.76 3.03 10.14
N THR A 174 -18.67 4.15 10.87
CA THR A 174 -18.45 4.11 12.33
C THR A 174 -19.60 3.48 13.11
N THR A 175 -20.81 3.47 12.55
CA THR A 175 -21.99 2.86 13.17
C THR A 175 -22.20 1.39 12.80
N LEU A 176 -21.40 0.84 11.88
CA LEU A 176 -21.45 -0.58 11.56
C LEU A 176 -21.01 -1.40 12.77
N LYS A 177 -21.89 -2.28 13.25
CA LYS A 177 -21.57 -3.24 14.31
C LYS A 177 -20.97 -4.49 13.67
N ARG A 178 -19.64 -4.53 13.56
CA ARG A 178 -18.86 -5.62 12.99
C ARG A 178 -17.60 -5.85 13.81
N ASP A 179 -17.47 -7.04 14.37
CA ASP A 179 -16.31 -7.40 15.20
C ASP A 179 -15.06 -7.69 14.35
N ASP A 180 -15.23 -7.93 13.06
CA ASP A 180 -14.17 -8.18 12.08
C ASP A 180 -13.63 -6.90 11.42
N LEU A 181 -14.26 -5.74 11.65
CA LEU A 181 -13.89 -4.47 11.01
C LEU A 181 -13.12 -3.57 11.98
N LEU A 182 -11.85 -3.31 11.65
CA LEU A 182 -10.98 -2.41 12.40
C LEU A 182 -10.87 -1.07 11.66
N LEU A 183 -11.15 0.03 12.36
CA LEU A 183 -11.09 1.38 11.84
C LEU A 183 -10.02 2.16 12.61
N PHE A 184 -8.98 2.60 11.91
CA PHE A 184 -7.87 3.38 12.49
C PHE A 184 -7.86 4.80 11.91
N GLU A 185 -7.85 5.80 12.79
CA GLU A 185 -7.71 7.22 12.48
C GLU A 185 -6.38 7.77 13.01
N MET A 186 -6.07 9.03 12.71
CA MET A 186 -4.81 9.68 13.11
C MET A 186 -4.51 9.60 14.61
N GLU A 187 -5.52 9.60 15.46
CA GLU A 187 -5.36 9.52 16.92
C GLU A 187 -4.75 8.18 17.34
N ASP A 188 -5.09 7.08 16.65
CA ASP A 188 -4.58 5.74 16.96
C ASP A 188 -3.06 5.63 16.70
N PHE A 189 -2.53 6.43 15.77
CA PHE A 189 -1.09 6.44 15.48
C PHE A 189 -0.25 6.98 16.64
N LYS A 190 -0.85 7.65 17.64
CA LYS A 190 -0.14 8.01 18.87
C LYS A 190 0.43 6.80 19.59
N LEU A 191 -0.17 5.63 19.41
CA LEU A 191 0.34 4.37 19.91
C LEU A 191 1.76 4.07 19.40
N LEU A 192 2.16 4.56 18.22
CA LEU A 192 3.51 4.35 17.69
C LEU A 192 4.59 5.17 18.43
N LEU A 193 4.20 6.17 19.22
CA LEU A 193 5.13 7.05 19.94
C LEU A 193 5.49 6.54 21.34
N THR A 194 4.74 5.57 21.87
CA THR A 194 4.91 4.99 23.22
C THR A 194 5.69 3.69 23.19
#